data_AF-A0A433Q5S1-F1
#
_entry.id   AF-A0A433Q5S1-F1
#
_cell.length_a   1.000
_cell.length_b   1.000
_cell.length_c   1.000
_cell.angle_alpha   90.00
_cell.angle_beta   90.00
_cell.angle_gamma   90.00
#
_symmetry.space_group_name_H-M   'P 1'
#
loop_
_entity.id
_entity.type
_entity.pdbx_description
1 polymer ?
#
loop_
_entity_poly.entity_id
_entity_poly.type
_entity_poly.pdbx_seq_one_letter_code
_entity_poly.pdbx_strand_id
1 'polypeptide(L)'
;MHRRPVVKRIERSITKAFNQISQRLNNKPQTVMRAKWVYAAGTEWVPFEAAAQQTIESLWDDGVGYGWTKHLGENVYIHFDEELYVVMNGERCLLQRTVW
;
A
#
# COMPACT_ATOMS: atom_id res chain seq x y z
N MET A 1 -45.42 -29.17 18.30
CA MET A 1 -44.92 -27.78 18.29
C MET A 1 -43.61 -27.71 17.51
N HIS A 2 -43.61 -27.20 16.27
CA HIS A 2 -42.43 -27.05 15.42
C HIS A 2 -42.13 -25.55 15.24
N ARG A 3 -41.06 -25.03 15.86
CA ARG A 3 -40.58 -23.65 15.66
C ARG A 3 -39.22 -23.68 14.96
N ARG A 4 -39.11 -23.54 13.63
CA ARG A 4 -37.91 -22.99 12.94
C ARG A 4 -38.24 -22.53 11.50
N PRO A 5 -38.33 -21.20 11.25
CA PRO A 5 -37.87 -20.70 9.94
C PRO A 5 -37.12 -19.35 9.99
N VAL A 6 -36.82 -18.78 11.17
CA VAL A 6 -36.23 -17.43 11.25
C VAL A 6 -34.69 -17.44 11.15
N VAL A 7 -34.01 -18.43 11.73
CA VAL A 7 -32.54 -18.45 11.85
C VAL A 7 -31.84 -18.53 10.48
N LYS A 8 -32.35 -19.36 9.56
CA LYS A 8 -31.75 -19.55 8.21
C LYS A 8 -31.81 -18.29 7.33
N ARG A 9 -32.72 -17.34 7.62
CA ARG A 9 -32.89 -16.12 6.84
C ARG A 9 -31.88 -15.03 7.23
N ILE A 10 -31.44 -15.02 8.48
CA ILE A 10 -30.46 -14.05 9.00
C ILE A 10 -29.06 -14.40 8.51
N GLU A 11 -28.68 -15.69 8.56
CA GLU A 11 -27.36 -16.16 8.13
C GLU A 11 -27.06 -15.83 6.66
N ARG A 12 -28.03 -16.04 5.76
CA ARG A 12 -27.88 -15.73 4.32
C ARG A 12 -27.68 -14.24 4.03
N SER A 13 -28.30 -13.37 4.83
CA SER A 13 -28.18 -11.92 4.68
C SER A 13 -26.81 -11.41 5.14
N ILE A 14 -26.25 -12.01 6.20
CA ILE A 14 -24.92 -11.68 6.72
C ILE A 14 -23.83 -12.09 5.73
N THR A 15 -23.91 -13.32 5.19
CA THR A 15 -22.93 -13.78 4.19
C THR A 15 -22.93 -12.91 2.92
N LYS A 16 -24.12 -12.45 2.48
CA LYS A 16 -24.24 -11.58 1.32
C LYS A 16 -23.66 -10.19 1.57
N ALA A 17 -23.91 -9.62 2.76
CA ALA A 17 -23.33 -8.33 3.15
C ALA A 17 -21.80 -8.40 3.28
N PHE A 18 -21.27 -9.46 3.88
CA PHE A 18 -19.81 -9.66 3.98
C PHE A 18 -19.15 -9.77 2.61
N ASN A 19 -19.69 -10.60 1.72
CA ASN A 19 -19.16 -10.75 0.36
C ASN A 19 -19.23 -9.44 -0.44
N GLN A 20 -20.28 -8.64 -0.26
CA GLN A 20 -20.41 -7.34 -0.93
C GLN A 20 -19.42 -6.30 -0.40
N ILE A 21 -19.12 -6.32 0.91
CA ILE A 21 -18.07 -5.48 1.50
C ILE A 21 -16.70 -5.91 1.01
N SER A 22 -16.39 -7.22 1.00
CA SER A 22 -15.12 -7.75 0.47
C SER A 22 -14.92 -7.40 -0.99
N GLN A 23 -15.97 -7.46 -1.82
CA GLN A 23 -15.90 -7.04 -3.22
C GLN A 23 -15.65 -5.53 -3.39
N ARG A 24 -16.24 -4.69 -2.53
CA ARG A 24 -15.98 -3.23 -2.55
C ARG A 24 -14.55 -2.89 -2.13
N LEU A 25 -13.99 -3.63 -1.18
CA LEU A 25 -12.58 -3.48 -0.78
C LEU A 25 -11.63 -3.96 -1.89
N ASN A 26 -12.00 -5.00 -2.62
CA ASN A 26 -11.19 -5.53 -3.73
C ASN A 26 -11.35 -4.75 -5.05
N ASN A 27 -12.40 -3.93 -5.19
CA ASN A 27 -12.67 -3.11 -6.38
C ASN A 27 -12.18 -1.67 -6.24
N LYS A 28 -11.17 -1.40 -5.39
CA LYS A 28 -10.40 -0.17 -5.57
C LYS A 28 -9.86 -0.21 -7.01
N PRO A 29 -10.18 0.77 -7.88
CA PRO A 29 -9.56 0.83 -9.19
C PRO A 29 -8.05 0.75 -8.95
N GLN A 30 -7.36 -0.18 -9.62
CA GLN A 30 -5.91 -0.15 -9.64
C GLN A 30 -5.55 1.20 -10.24
N THR A 31 -5.21 2.16 -9.38
CA THR A 31 -4.73 3.46 -9.78
C THR A 31 -3.55 3.15 -10.68
N VAL A 32 -3.65 3.51 -11.97
CA VAL A 32 -2.50 3.44 -12.87
C VAL A 32 -1.44 4.29 -12.18
N MET A 33 -0.42 3.64 -11.61
CA MET A 33 0.65 4.35 -10.93
C MET A 33 1.35 5.21 -11.97
N ARG A 34 1.03 6.51 -11.99
CA ARG A 34 1.66 7.50 -12.86
C ARG A 34 3.06 7.88 -12.37
N ALA A 35 3.42 7.40 -11.18
CA ALA A 35 4.70 7.65 -10.56
C ALA A 35 5.46 6.35 -10.30
N LYS A 36 6.78 6.44 -10.43
CA LYS A 36 7.73 5.39 -10.07
C LYS A 36 8.67 5.92 -8.99
N TRP A 37 8.78 5.18 -7.90
CA TRP A 37 9.70 5.50 -6.81
C TRP A 37 11.01 4.74 -6.99
N VAL A 38 12.12 5.47 -6.90
CA VAL A 38 13.49 4.95 -7.04
C VAL A 38 14.38 5.48 -5.91
N TYR A 39 15.41 4.72 -5.56
CA TYR A 39 16.41 5.13 -4.57
C TYR A 39 17.82 5.05 -5.16
N ALA A 40 18.72 5.87 -4.64
CA ALA A 40 20.13 5.84 -5.02
C ALA A 40 20.86 4.66 -4.36
N ALA A 41 21.41 3.75 -5.17
CA ALA A 41 22.27 2.66 -4.74
C ALA A 41 23.63 2.80 -5.44
N GLY A 42 24.61 3.38 -4.75
CA GLY A 42 25.89 3.74 -5.37
C GLY A 42 25.69 4.79 -6.47
N THR A 43 26.00 4.45 -7.71
CA THR A 43 25.86 5.34 -8.88
C THR A 43 24.57 5.10 -9.67
N GLU A 44 23.71 4.18 -9.23
CA GLU A 44 22.49 3.79 -9.93
C GLU A 44 21.22 4.18 -9.17
N TRP A 45 20.14 4.41 -9.92
CA TRP A 45 18.80 4.59 -9.38
C TRP A 45 18.01 3.30 -9.52
N VAL A 46 17.72 2.66 -8.39
CA VAL A 46 17.10 1.34 -8.34
C VAL A 46 15.62 1.50 -7.99
N PRO A 47 14.69 0.86 -8.73
CA PRO A 47 13.27 0.92 -8.40
C PRO A 47 12.91 0.06 -7.20
N PHE A 48 11.94 0.54 -6.43
CA PHE A 48 11.26 -0.27 -5.42
C PHE A 48 10.42 -1.39 -6.05
N GLU A 49 10.17 -2.47 -5.31
CA GLU A 49 9.20 -3.49 -5.70
C GLU A 49 7.78 -2.90 -5.83
N ALA A 50 6.92 -3.51 -6.65
CA ALA A 50 5.59 -2.96 -6.94
C ALA A 50 4.75 -2.69 -5.68
N ALA A 51 4.80 -3.60 -4.69
CA ALA A 51 4.12 -3.41 -3.42
C ALA A 51 4.69 -2.23 -2.62
N ALA A 52 6.02 -2.09 -2.59
CA ALA A 52 6.68 -0.97 -1.95
C ALA A 52 6.34 0.36 -2.61
N GLN A 53 6.35 0.42 -3.95
CA GLN A 53 5.96 1.61 -4.70
C GLN A 53 4.53 2.05 -4.39
N GLN A 54 3.57 1.12 -4.33
CA GLN A 54 2.19 1.45 -3.98
C GLN A 54 2.06 2.02 -2.57
N THR A 55 2.78 1.45 -1.60
CA THR A 55 2.79 1.95 -0.23
C THR A 55 3.41 3.35 -0.14
N ILE A 56 4.57 3.57 -0.78
CA ILE A 56 5.24 4.87 -0.80
C ILE A 56 4.35 5.93 -1.45
N GLU A 57 3.73 5.60 -2.59
CA GLU A 57 2.81 6.51 -3.27
C GLU A 57 1.58 6.82 -2.41
N SER A 58 1.04 5.84 -1.69
CA SER A 58 -0.10 6.07 -0.80
C SER A 58 0.28 7.00 0.36
N LEU A 59 1.44 6.80 0.97
CA LEU A 59 1.95 7.67 2.04
C LEU A 59 2.16 9.12 1.54
N TRP A 60 2.68 9.25 0.33
CA TRP A 60 2.85 10.54 -0.34
C TRP A 60 1.51 11.23 -0.61
N ASP A 61 0.56 10.53 -1.22
CA ASP A 61 -0.77 11.06 -1.54
C ASP A 61 -1.57 11.44 -0.29
N ASP A 62 -1.39 10.69 0.80
CA ASP A 62 -2.02 10.97 2.10
C ASP A 62 -1.34 12.14 2.85
N GLY A 63 -0.25 12.70 2.32
CA GLY A 63 0.48 13.83 2.92
C GLY A 63 1.22 13.47 4.20
N VAL A 64 1.59 12.20 4.38
CA VAL A 64 2.33 11.73 5.55
C VAL A 64 3.81 12.10 5.39
N GLY A 65 4.42 12.72 6.40
CA GLY A 65 5.82 13.17 6.34
C GLY A 65 6.86 12.03 6.37
N TYR A 66 6.50 10.85 6.88
CA TYR A 66 7.37 9.68 6.93
C TYR A 66 6.57 8.38 7.07
N GLY A 67 7.21 7.24 6.82
CA GLY A 67 6.56 5.95 7.01
C GLY A 67 7.50 4.76 6.85
N TRP A 68 6.91 3.58 6.80
CA TRP A 68 7.62 2.32 6.64
C TRP A 68 7.02 1.51 5.50
N THR A 69 7.87 0.83 4.75
CA THR A 69 7.47 -0.17 3.76
C THR A 69 8.37 -1.39 3.83
N LYS A 70 8.03 -2.44 3.09
CA LYS A 70 8.91 -3.60 2.86
C LYS A 70 9.43 -3.59 1.44
N HIS A 71 10.74 -3.76 1.26
CA HIS A 71 11.39 -3.90 -0.04
C HIS A 71 12.42 -5.00 0.04
N LEU A 72 12.34 -6.00 -0.84
CA LEU A 72 13.21 -7.18 -0.84
C LEU A 72 13.22 -7.93 0.50
N GLY A 73 12.08 -7.92 1.20
CA GLY A 73 11.91 -8.56 2.51
C GLY A 73 12.34 -7.73 3.72
N GLU A 74 13.05 -6.62 3.51
CA GLU A 74 13.56 -5.75 4.57
C GLU A 74 12.64 -4.57 4.86
N ASN A 75 12.64 -4.10 6.10
CA ASN A 75 11.91 -2.89 6.48
C ASN A 75 12.70 -1.65 6.05
N VAL A 76 12.04 -0.77 5.29
CA VAL A 76 12.61 0.47 4.79
C VAL A 76 11.88 1.64 5.41
N TYR A 77 12.62 2.54 6.05
CA TYR A 77 12.08 3.81 6.52
C TYR A 77 12.08 4.82 5.38
N ILE A 78 11.02 5.60 5.25
CA ILE A 78 10.85 6.61 4.21
C ILE A 78 10.59 7.96 4.87
N HIS A 79 11.21 9.01 4.35
CA HIS A 79 11.04 10.38 4.81
C HIS A 79 10.79 11.31 3.62
N PHE A 80 9.73 12.10 3.70
CA PHE A 80 9.24 12.97 2.62
C PHE A 80 9.49 14.48 2.87
N ASP A 81 10.08 14.90 3.99
CA ASP A 81 10.55 16.28 4.14
C ASP A 81 11.74 16.61 3.21
N GLU A 82 12.03 17.92 3.09
CA GLU A 82 12.92 18.68 2.19
C GLU A 82 14.01 17.93 1.40
N GLU A 83 14.63 16.90 1.96
CA GLU A 83 15.73 16.17 1.34
C GLU A 83 15.34 14.83 0.70
N LEU A 84 14.08 14.38 0.83
CA LEU A 84 13.50 13.12 0.32
C LEU A 84 14.46 11.92 0.40
N TYR A 85 14.31 11.08 1.42
CA TYR A 85 15.24 9.97 1.62
C TYR A 85 14.59 8.71 2.15
N VAL A 86 15.32 7.62 2.03
CA VAL A 86 15.00 6.36 2.69
C VAL A 86 16.18 5.90 3.54
N VAL A 87 15.89 5.11 4.58
CA VAL A 87 16.92 4.39 5.34
C VAL A 87 16.76 2.90 5.10
N MET A 88 17.79 2.29 4.52
CA MET A 88 17.86 0.86 4.23
C MET A 88 19.16 0.32 4.78
N ASN A 89 19.11 -0.79 5.53
CA ASN A 89 20.29 -1.38 6.16
C ASN A 89 21.08 -0.41 7.04
N GLY A 90 20.42 0.61 7.62
CA GLY A 90 21.05 1.65 8.42
C GLY A 90 21.71 2.78 7.62
N GLU A 91 21.69 2.72 6.29
CA GLU A 91 22.25 3.73 5.40
C GLU A 91 21.16 4.62 4.82
N ARG A 92 21.46 5.91 4.69
CA ARG A 92 20.56 6.90 4.10
C ARG A 92 20.79 6.96 2.59
N CYS A 93 19.75 6.70 1.81
CA CYS A 93 19.75 6.80 0.35
C CYS A 93 18.81 7.92 -0.10
N LEU A 94 19.19 8.63 -1.17
CA LEU A 94 18.29 9.61 -1.80
C LEU A 94 17.08 8.89 -2.40
N LEU A 95 15.92 9.52 -2.29
CA LEU A 95 14.65 9.05 -2.82
C LEU A 95 14.19 9.99 -3.93
N GLN A 96 13.69 9.42 -5.03
CA GLN A 96 13.13 10.21 -6.12
C GLN A 96 11.82 9.61 -6.61
N ARG A 97 10.87 10.49 -6.93
CA ARG A 97 9.61 10.18 -7.61
C ARG A 97 9.69 10.64 -9.06
N THR A 98 9.54 9.72 -10.00
CA THR A 98 9.48 10.04 -11.44
C THR A 98 8.05 9.91 -11.94
N VAL A 99 7.52 10.95 -12.59
CA VAL A 99 6.14 10.99 -13.13
C VAL A 99 6.19 10.97 -14.65
N TRP A 100 5.27 10.25 -15.28
CA TRP A 100 5.14 10.14 -16.75
C TRP A 100 3.74 10.54 -17.23
#